data_AF-A0AAD7UEF5-F1
#
_entry.id   AF-A0AAD7UEF5-F1
#
_cell.length_a   1.000
_cell.length_b   1.000
_cell.length_c   1.000
_cell.angle_alpha   90.00
_cell.angle_beta   90.00
_cell.angle_gamma   90.00
#
_symmetry.space_group_name_H-M   'P 1'
#
loop_
_entity.id
_entity.type
_entity.pdbx_description
1 polymer ?
#
loop_
_entity_poly.entity_id
_entity_poly.type
_entity_poly.pdbx_seq_one_letter_code
_entity_poly.pdbx_strand_id
1 'polypeptide(L)'
;MEHVVAGSVGGIASILVCHPLDTVRVRLQTDPGCASAWECAKKAGLRGLYRGLLGPVLAQGAYKAILFGVYDFSKRRIGDSPAALFACGGLAGAANAVVLTPVELVRNKQQTSSLSFREALSFASYRGFGATLCRDVPGVGAYYVAFEVLRGPAFWQNCVAGAAGGAAFWTIALPFDHIKNRLQVERRATVLRILQDTSLPRLYVGYGSALLRGIPGAAVVFGVYGLVIDALA
;
A
#
# COMPACT_ATOMS: atom_id res chain seq x y z
N MET A 1 -8.90 -21.38 0.60
CA MET A 1 -8.29 -20.77 1.82
C MET A 1 -6.78 -20.65 1.63
N GLU A 2 -6.15 -21.65 1.02
CA GLU A 2 -4.74 -21.67 0.60
C GLU A 2 -4.27 -20.42 -0.15
N HIS A 3 -5.00 -19.94 -1.16
CA HIS A 3 -4.62 -18.73 -1.91
C HIS A 3 -4.60 -17.45 -1.04
N VAL A 4 -5.48 -17.36 -0.04
CA VAL A 4 -5.53 -16.21 0.90
C VAL A 4 -4.37 -16.28 1.88
N VAL A 5 -4.04 -17.48 2.35
CA VAL A 5 -2.88 -17.70 3.23
C VAL A 5 -1.58 -17.42 2.48
N ALA A 6 -1.41 -17.98 1.28
CA ALA A 6 -0.25 -17.75 0.44
C ALA A 6 -0.10 -16.26 0.03
N GLY A 7 -1.20 -15.58 -0.29
CA GLY A 7 -1.20 -14.15 -0.60
C GLY A 7 -0.85 -13.26 0.59
N SER A 8 -1.30 -13.64 1.79
CA SER A 8 -0.98 -12.93 3.05
C SER A 8 0.49 -13.14 3.44
N VAL A 9 1.00 -14.37 3.34
CA VAL A 9 2.41 -14.69 3.61
C VAL A 9 3.32 -14.01 2.59
N GLY A 10 2.97 -14.02 1.29
CA GLY A 10 3.69 -13.28 0.26
C GLY A 10 3.72 -11.77 0.50
N GLY A 11 2.60 -11.20 0.97
CA GLY A 11 2.52 -9.79 1.38
C GLY A 11 3.45 -9.44 2.55
N ILE A 12 3.44 -10.27 3.60
CA ILE A 12 4.33 -10.09 4.76
C ILE A 12 5.80 -10.21 4.34
N ALA A 13 6.14 -11.21 3.53
CA ALA A 13 7.50 -11.40 3.06
C ALA A 13 7.99 -10.24 2.17
N SER A 14 7.13 -9.70 1.32
CA SER A 14 7.42 -8.48 0.54
C SER A 14 7.82 -7.31 1.44
N ILE A 15 7.14 -7.13 2.57
CA ILE A 15 7.47 -6.08 3.53
C ILE A 15 8.81 -6.36 4.22
N LEU A 16 9.08 -7.61 4.59
CA LEU A 16 10.35 -7.98 5.20
C LEU A 16 11.55 -7.71 4.28
N VAL A 17 11.36 -7.86 2.96
CA VAL A 17 12.38 -7.58 1.94
C VAL A 17 12.47 -6.09 1.61
N CYS A 18 11.34 -5.38 1.53
CA CYS A 18 11.32 -3.96 1.14
C CYS A 18 11.59 -2.99 2.31
N HIS A 19 11.36 -3.39 3.56
CA HIS A 19 11.50 -2.50 4.73
C HIS A 19 12.92 -1.94 4.95
N PRO A 20 14.02 -2.71 4.74
CA PRO A 20 15.36 -2.16 4.79
C PRO A 20 15.59 -1.05 3.76
N LEU A 21 15.05 -1.21 2.54
CA LEU A 21 15.16 -0.21 1.48
C LEU A 21 14.38 1.07 1.84
N ASP A 22 13.19 0.91 2.42
CA ASP A 22 12.39 2.04 2.92
C ASP A 22 13.13 2.78 4.05
N THR A 23 13.76 2.05 4.97
CA THR A 23 14.54 2.62 6.08
C THR A 23 15.77 3.38 5.60
N VAL A 24 16.52 2.82 4.63
CA VAL A 24 17.67 3.50 4.02
C VAL A 24 17.22 4.76 3.28
N ARG A 25 16.12 4.70 2.51
CA ARG A 25 15.56 5.86 1.81
C ARG A 25 15.22 6.99 2.77
N VAL A 26 14.53 6.70 3.89
CA VAL A 26 14.18 7.72 4.88
C VAL A 26 15.43 8.31 5.52
N ARG A 27 16.39 7.48 5.94
CA ARG A 27 17.62 7.98 6.57
C ARG A 27 18.46 8.83 5.63
N LEU A 28 18.54 8.50 4.35
CA LEU A 28 19.21 9.36 3.35
C LEU A 28 18.57 10.74 3.23
N GLN A 29 17.27 10.87 3.51
CA GLN A 29 16.55 12.14 3.45
C GLN A 29 16.61 12.94 4.76
N THR A 30 16.80 12.26 5.89
CA THR A 30 16.68 12.87 7.23
C THR A 30 18.00 12.97 8.00
N ASP A 31 19.01 12.16 7.67
CA ASP A 31 20.30 12.11 8.36
C ASP A 31 21.40 12.75 7.49
N PRO A 32 21.88 13.96 7.83
CA PRO A 32 22.95 14.62 7.10
C PRO A 32 24.29 13.85 7.15
N GLY A 33 24.43 12.86 8.04
CA GLY A 33 25.58 11.98 8.14
C GLY A 33 25.59 10.80 7.17
N CYS A 34 24.56 10.65 6.31
CA CYS A 34 24.47 9.59 5.31
C CYS A 34 24.70 10.14 3.89
N ALA A 35 25.93 10.03 3.38
CA ALA A 35 26.23 10.48 2.01
C ALA A 35 25.83 9.46 0.94
N SER A 36 25.75 8.16 1.28
CA SER A 36 25.36 7.10 0.35
C SER A 36 24.48 6.02 0.99
N ALA A 37 23.65 5.35 0.18
CA ALA A 37 22.74 4.29 0.64
C ALA A 37 23.48 3.16 1.39
N TRP A 38 24.69 2.84 0.92
CA TRP A 38 25.55 1.81 1.51
C TRP A 38 26.10 2.22 2.87
N GLU A 39 26.61 3.44 3.01
CA GLU A 39 27.06 3.97 4.30
C GLU A 39 25.92 4.05 5.31
N CYS A 40 24.74 4.43 4.84
CA CYS A 40 23.55 4.55 5.66
C CYS A 40 23.07 3.17 6.16
N ALA A 41 23.09 2.15 5.29
CA ALA A 41 22.82 0.77 5.67
C ALA A 41 23.86 0.21 6.65
N LYS A 42 25.15 0.49 6.42
CA LYS A 42 26.26 0.04 7.27
C LYS A 42 26.21 0.70 8.66
N LYS A 43 25.93 2.00 8.73
CA LYS A 43 25.72 2.75 10.00
C LYS A 43 24.48 2.28 10.74
N ALA A 44 23.40 1.92 10.04
CA ALA A 44 22.19 1.43 10.67
C ALA A 44 22.36 0.03 11.29
N GLY A 45 23.10 -0.85 10.61
CA GLY A 45 23.19 -2.27 10.95
C GLY A 45 21.85 -3.00 10.82
N LEU A 46 21.85 -4.33 10.88
CA LEU A 46 20.64 -5.15 10.68
C LEU A 46 19.52 -4.79 11.66
N ARG A 47 19.84 -4.60 12.96
CA ARG A 47 18.83 -4.18 13.96
C ARG A 47 18.28 -2.78 13.69
N GLY A 48 19.08 -1.86 13.15
CA GLY A 48 18.62 -0.51 12.83
C GLY A 48 17.82 -0.42 11.53
N LEU A 49 18.03 -1.34 10.58
CA LEU A 49 17.27 -1.47 9.34
C LEU A 49 15.86 -2.05 9.53
N TYR A 50 15.67 -2.83 10.59
CA TYR A 50 14.37 -3.41 10.96
C TYR A 50 13.71 -2.73 12.17
N ARG A 51 14.29 -1.62 12.65
CA ARG A 51 13.74 -0.89 13.80
C ARG A 51 12.42 -0.24 13.43
N GLY A 52 11.34 -0.64 14.13
CA GLY A 52 9.99 -0.13 13.86
C GLY A 52 9.19 -0.97 12.86
N LEU A 53 9.70 -2.15 12.45
CA LEU A 53 9.04 -3.08 11.51
C LEU A 53 7.67 -3.58 11.99
N LEU A 54 7.46 -3.71 13.31
CA LEU A 54 6.25 -4.31 13.88
C LEU A 54 4.97 -3.56 13.47
N GLY A 55 5.00 -2.22 13.50
CA GLY A 55 3.84 -1.40 13.13
C GLY A 55 3.43 -1.58 11.66
N PRO A 56 4.34 -1.38 10.70
CA PRO A 56 4.10 -1.64 9.28
C PRO A 56 3.65 -3.07 8.97
N VAL A 57 4.25 -4.09 9.60
CA VAL A 57 3.87 -5.50 9.38
C VAL A 57 2.48 -5.79 9.90
N LEU A 58 2.15 -5.37 11.13
CA LEU A 58 0.80 -5.57 11.69
C LEU A 58 -0.26 -4.81 10.88
N ALA A 59 0.02 -3.57 10.48
CA ALA A 59 -0.89 -2.77 9.66
C ALA A 59 -1.12 -3.39 8.28
N GLN A 60 -0.07 -3.93 7.65
CA GLN A 60 -0.18 -4.59 6.36
C GLN A 60 -0.82 -5.97 6.44
N GLY A 61 -0.55 -6.73 7.50
CA GLY A 61 -1.23 -8.00 7.77
C GLY A 61 -2.74 -7.78 7.92
N ALA A 62 -3.14 -6.80 8.73
CA ALA A 62 -4.54 -6.41 8.88
C ALA A 62 -5.16 -5.93 7.55
N TYR A 63 -4.45 -5.06 6.81
CA TYR A 63 -4.84 -4.59 5.49
C TYR A 63 -5.10 -5.76 4.53
N LYS A 64 -4.13 -6.67 4.37
CA LYS A 64 -4.25 -7.82 3.45
C LYS A 64 -5.32 -8.81 3.89
N ALA A 65 -5.45 -9.07 5.20
CA ALA A 65 -6.47 -9.96 5.73
C ALA A 65 -7.89 -9.46 5.44
N ILE A 66 -8.15 -8.15 5.67
CA ILE A 66 -9.45 -7.54 5.37
C ILE A 66 -9.70 -7.52 3.85
N LEU A 67 -8.70 -7.08 3.08
CA LEU A 67 -8.79 -6.97 1.63
C LEU A 67 -9.14 -8.32 0.98
N PHE A 68 -8.35 -9.36 1.26
CA PHE A 68 -8.57 -10.69 0.70
C PHE A 68 -9.84 -11.34 1.28
N GLY A 69 -10.11 -11.20 2.57
CA GLY A 69 -11.30 -11.77 3.21
C GLY A 69 -12.60 -11.24 2.62
N VAL A 70 -12.71 -9.92 2.44
CA VAL A 70 -13.90 -9.28 1.85
C VAL A 70 -13.99 -9.56 0.36
N TYR A 71 -12.86 -9.57 -0.35
CA TYR A 71 -12.83 -9.89 -1.77
C TYR A 71 -13.31 -11.32 -2.05
N ASP A 72 -12.76 -12.33 -1.35
CA ASP A 72 -13.16 -13.73 -1.51
C ASP A 72 -14.64 -13.96 -1.15
N PHE A 73 -15.11 -13.34 -0.06
CA PHE A 73 -16.51 -13.43 0.36
C PHE A 73 -17.46 -12.83 -0.68
N SER A 74 -17.07 -11.71 -1.29
CA SER A 74 -17.85 -11.00 -2.31
C SER A 74 -17.83 -11.74 -3.64
N LYS A 75 -16.67 -12.25 -4.06
CA LYS A 75 -16.47 -13.00 -5.31
C LYS A 75 -17.35 -14.26 -5.34
N ARG A 76 -17.43 -14.98 -4.22
CA ARG A 76 -18.31 -16.16 -4.06
C ARG A 76 -19.81 -15.86 -4.21
N ARG A 77 -20.24 -14.61 -4.02
CA ARG A 77 -21.67 -14.21 -4.09
C ARG A 77 -22.04 -13.49 -5.38
N ILE A 78 -21.13 -12.68 -5.92
CA ILE A 78 -21.39 -11.80 -7.06
C ILE A 78 -20.92 -12.45 -8.38
N GLY A 79 -19.91 -13.33 -8.32
CA GLY A 79 -19.36 -14.05 -9.47
C GLY A 79 -18.09 -13.42 -10.04
N ASP A 80 -17.69 -13.93 -11.22
CA ASP A 80 -16.35 -13.70 -11.80
C ASP A 80 -16.34 -12.76 -13.02
N SER A 81 -17.46 -12.09 -13.34
CA SER A 81 -17.49 -11.13 -14.44
C SER A 81 -16.57 -9.93 -14.14
N PRO A 82 -15.98 -9.25 -15.15
CA PRO A 82 -15.14 -8.08 -14.91
C PRO A 82 -15.80 -6.98 -14.06
N ALA A 83 -17.11 -6.77 -14.24
CA ALA A 83 -17.89 -5.85 -13.42
C ALA A 83 -18.08 -6.35 -11.98
N ALA A 84 -18.29 -7.67 -11.80
CA ALA A 84 -18.36 -8.28 -10.48
C ALA A 84 -17.01 -8.20 -9.74
N LEU A 85 -15.89 -8.43 -10.43
CA LEU A 85 -14.54 -8.32 -9.85
C LEU A 85 -14.23 -6.89 -9.42
N PHE A 86 -14.62 -5.90 -10.23
CA PHE A 86 -14.51 -4.49 -9.86
C PHE A 86 -15.35 -4.15 -8.62
N ALA A 87 -16.61 -4.61 -8.57
CA ALA A 87 -17.48 -4.42 -7.42
C ALA A 87 -16.93 -5.10 -6.14
N CYS A 88 -16.42 -6.33 -6.26
CA CYS A 88 -15.78 -7.06 -5.15
C CYS A 88 -14.54 -6.33 -4.65
N GLY A 89 -13.68 -5.86 -5.57
CA GLY A 89 -12.50 -5.05 -5.24
C GLY A 89 -12.88 -3.73 -4.58
N GLY A 90 -13.93 -3.07 -5.05
CA GLY A 90 -14.47 -1.85 -4.48
C GLY A 90 -15.00 -2.03 -3.05
N LEU A 91 -15.78 -3.09 -2.81
CA LEU A 91 -16.28 -3.43 -1.47
C LEU A 91 -15.13 -3.75 -0.50
N ALA A 92 -14.12 -4.49 -0.97
CA ALA A 92 -12.93 -4.79 -0.18
C ALA A 92 -12.12 -3.51 0.14
N GLY A 93 -11.97 -2.61 -0.83
CA GLY A 93 -11.35 -1.30 -0.64
C GLY A 93 -12.12 -0.43 0.36
N ALA A 94 -13.45 -0.42 0.30
CA ALA A 94 -14.28 0.34 1.23
C ALA A 94 -14.19 -0.21 2.67
N ALA A 95 -14.28 -1.53 2.84
CA ALA A 95 -14.12 -2.17 4.15
C ALA A 95 -12.73 -1.90 4.73
N ASN A 96 -11.70 -1.94 3.88
CA ASN A 96 -10.34 -1.64 4.29
C ASN A 96 -10.16 -0.18 4.71
N ALA A 97 -10.76 0.78 3.99
CA ALA A 97 -10.63 2.21 4.29
C ALA A 97 -11.08 2.57 5.72
N VAL A 98 -12.06 1.84 6.29
CA VAL A 98 -12.55 2.07 7.67
C VAL A 98 -11.43 1.84 8.68
N VAL A 99 -10.66 0.77 8.52
CA VAL A 99 -9.55 0.44 9.44
C VAL A 99 -8.31 1.26 9.11
N LEU A 100 -8.04 1.47 7.82
CA LEU A 100 -6.80 2.08 7.36
C LEU A 100 -6.73 3.58 7.64
N THR A 101 -7.84 4.30 7.52
CA THR A 101 -7.88 5.78 7.63
C THR A 101 -7.30 6.30 8.96
N PRO A 102 -7.77 5.84 10.14
CA PRO A 102 -7.21 6.32 11.41
C PRO A 102 -5.75 5.89 11.59
N VAL A 103 -5.37 4.69 11.14
CA VAL A 103 -3.99 4.17 11.23
C VAL A 103 -3.03 4.98 10.38
N GLU A 104 -3.41 5.31 9.14
CA GLU A 104 -2.62 6.14 8.23
C GLU A 104 -2.48 7.56 8.76
N LEU A 105 -3.53 8.12 9.37
CA LEU A 105 -3.45 9.45 9.98
C LEU A 105 -2.45 9.49 11.14
N VAL A 106 -2.50 8.51 12.04
CA VAL A 106 -1.55 8.36 13.16
C VAL A 106 -0.12 8.26 12.62
N ARG A 107 0.10 7.39 11.62
CA ARG A 107 1.42 7.21 11.00
C ARG A 107 1.94 8.51 10.35
N ASN A 108 1.09 9.19 9.60
CA ASN A 108 1.45 10.45 8.93
C ASN A 108 1.82 11.53 9.95
N LYS A 109 1.08 11.64 11.06
CA LYS A 109 1.41 12.59 12.14
C LYS A 109 2.71 12.28 12.85
N GLN A 110 3.02 11.00 13.08
CA GLN A 110 4.32 10.61 13.63
C GLN A 110 5.47 11.01 12.69
N GLN A 111 5.30 10.82 11.38
CA GLN A 111 6.32 11.12 10.38
C GLN A 111 6.53 12.62 10.18
N THR A 112 5.47 13.44 10.29
CA THR A 112 5.58 14.90 10.11
C THR A 112 5.99 15.66 11.37
N SER A 113 5.60 15.17 12.56
CA SER A 113 5.70 15.97 13.80
C SER A 113 6.54 15.33 14.91
N SER A 114 7.30 14.28 14.60
CA SER A 114 8.17 13.53 15.55
C SER A 114 7.49 13.22 16.90
N LEU A 115 6.19 12.92 16.86
CA LEU A 115 5.38 12.61 18.04
C LEU A 115 5.58 11.15 18.50
N SER A 116 5.46 10.92 19.80
CA SER A 116 5.35 9.57 20.36
C SER A 116 4.08 8.88 19.85
N PHE A 117 4.08 7.54 19.81
CA PHE A 117 2.91 6.77 19.36
C PHE A 117 1.65 7.06 20.17
N ARG A 118 1.78 7.25 21.50
CA ARG A 118 0.66 7.59 22.38
C ARG A 118 0.05 8.95 22.05
N GLU A 119 0.91 9.93 21.74
CA GLU A 119 0.48 11.28 21.35
C GLU A 119 -0.12 11.30 19.95
N ALA A 120 0.44 10.52 19.02
CA ALA A 120 -0.13 10.39 17.69
C ALA A 120 -1.51 9.71 17.72
N LEU A 121 -1.72 8.75 18.63
CA LEU A 121 -3.00 8.06 18.81
C LEU A 121 -4.14 9.02 19.21
N SER A 122 -3.87 10.09 19.95
CA SER A 122 -4.89 11.09 20.27
C SER A 122 -5.38 11.89 19.07
N PHE A 123 -4.66 11.83 17.94
CA PHE A 123 -5.08 12.42 16.66
C PHE A 123 -5.84 11.45 15.76
N ALA A 124 -6.03 10.18 16.18
CA ALA A 124 -6.78 9.20 15.41
C ALA A 124 -8.19 9.73 15.11
N SER A 125 -8.50 9.91 13.83
CA SER A 125 -9.78 10.41 13.36
C SER A 125 -10.00 9.96 11.91
N TYR A 126 -11.23 10.07 11.42
CA TYR A 126 -11.60 9.75 10.05
C TYR A 126 -11.36 10.92 9.07
N ARG A 127 -10.47 11.86 9.42
CA ARG A 127 -10.14 12.98 8.52
C ARG A 127 -9.45 12.46 7.26
N GLY A 128 -10.03 12.77 6.10
CA GLY A 128 -9.59 12.25 4.81
C GLY A 128 -10.20 10.89 4.43
N PHE A 129 -11.18 10.39 5.18
CA PHE A 129 -11.88 9.13 4.87
C PHE A 129 -12.50 9.13 3.47
N GLY A 130 -13.18 10.22 3.08
CA GLY A 130 -13.75 10.33 1.73
C GLY A 130 -12.71 10.23 0.61
N ALA A 131 -11.56 10.89 0.78
CA ALA A 131 -10.45 10.77 -0.16
C ALA A 131 -9.84 9.36 -0.15
N THR A 132 -9.82 8.68 1.00
CA THR A 132 -9.38 7.28 1.13
C THR A 132 -10.34 6.32 0.42
N LEU A 133 -11.65 6.54 0.51
CA LEU A 133 -12.63 5.77 -0.25
C LEU A 133 -12.50 5.99 -1.75
N CYS A 134 -12.38 7.25 -2.20
CA CYS A 134 -12.17 7.57 -3.62
C CYS A 134 -10.85 7.02 -4.17
N ARG A 135 -9.86 6.77 -3.30
CA ARG A 135 -8.60 6.11 -3.63
C ARG A 135 -8.77 4.60 -3.71
N ASP A 136 -9.24 3.98 -2.64
CA ASP A 136 -9.20 2.54 -2.44
C ASP A 136 -10.27 1.82 -3.26
N VAL A 137 -11.49 2.36 -3.38
CA VAL A 137 -12.59 1.67 -4.09
C VAL A 137 -12.28 1.50 -5.59
N PRO A 138 -12.04 2.57 -6.38
CA PRO A 138 -11.76 2.42 -7.79
C PRO A 138 -10.34 1.89 -8.04
N GLY A 139 -9.37 2.22 -7.17
CA GLY A 139 -8.00 1.74 -7.29
C GLY A 139 -7.90 0.23 -7.14
N VAL A 140 -8.51 -0.34 -6.08
CA VAL A 140 -8.48 -1.79 -5.82
C VAL A 140 -9.31 -2.54 -6.88
N GLY A 141 -10.45 -1.99 -7.31
CA GLY A 141 -11.22 -2.55 -8.42
C GLY A 141 -10.38 -2.67 -9.70
N ALA A 142 -9.68 -1.60 -10.09
CA ALA A 142 -8.80 -1.60 -11.26
C ALA A 142 -7.60 -2.56 -11.11
N TYR A 143 -7.03 -2.66 -9.91
CA TYR A 143 -5.96 -3.63 -9.61
C TYR A 143 -6.40 -5.06 -9.94
N TYR A 144 -7.56 -5.49 -9.40
CA TYR A 144 -8.02 -6.86 -9.57
C TYR A 144 -8.43 -7.17 -11.00
N VAL A 145 -9.06 -6.23 -11.71
CA VAL A 145 -9.39 -6.41 -13.13
C VAL A 145 -8.11 -6.59 -13.96
N ALA A 146 -7.12 -5.71 -13.79
CA ALA A 146 -5.85 -5.81 -14.50
C ALA A 146 -5.10 -7.10 -14.15
N PHE A 147 -5.11 -7.51 -12.88
CA PHE A 147 -4.50 -8.75 -12.43
C PHE A 147 -5.16 -9.99 -13.04
N GLU A 148 -6.49 -10.07 -13.01
CA GLU A 148 -7.25 -11.22 -13.52
C GLU A 148 -7.16 -11.37 -15.04
N VAL A 149 -7.03 -10.27 -15.79
CA VAL A 149 -6.85 -10.29 -17.25
C VAL A 149 -5.45 -10.76 -17.65
N LEU A 150 -4.43 -10.42 -16.88
CA LEU A 150 -3.02 -10.64 -17.25
C LEU A 150 -2.38 -11.85 -16.56
N ARG A 151 -3.01 -12.41 -15.52
CA ARG A 151 -2.49 -13.58 -14.82
C ARG A 151 -2.36 -14.76 -15.78
N GLY A 152 -1.39 -15.63 -15.51
CA GLY A 152 -1.11 -16.78 -16.34
C GLY A 152 -0.50 -17.94 -15.55
N PRO A 153 -0.29 -19.10 -16.21
CA PRO A 153 0.27 -20.28 -15.57
C PRO A 153 1.73 -20.08 -15.12
N ALA A 154 2.49 -19.20 -15.78
CA ALA A 154 3.90 -18.99 -15.45
C ALA A 154 4.08 -17.94 -14.35
N PHE A 155 5.09 -18.14 -13.49
CA PHE A 155 5.49 -17.20 -12.45
C PHE A 155 5.68 -15.77 -12.97
N TRP A 156 6.41 -15.61 -14.09
CA TRP A 156 6.68 -14.29 -14.67
C TRP A 156 5.41 -13.58 -15.15
N GLN A 157 4.39 -14.31 -15.61
CA GLN A 157 3.10 -13.75 -16.04
C GLN A 157 2.35 -13.16 -14.84
N ASN A 158 2.37 -13.86 -13.70
CA ASN A 158 1.76 -13.36 -12.46
C ASN A 158 2.52 -12.14 -11.91
N CYS A 159 3.84 -12.09 -12.04
CA CYS A 159 4.64 -10.90 -11.73
C CYS A 159 4.26 -9.70 -12.61
N VAL A 160 4.13 -9.90 -13.92
CA VAL A 160 3.68 -8.87 -14.86
C VAL A 160 2.25 -8.42 -14.55
N ALA A 161 1.34 -9.36 -14.25
CA ALA A 161 -0.03 -9.07 -13.87
C ALA A 161 -0.11 -8.24 -12.58
N GLY A 162 0.68 -8.55 -11.57
CA GLY A 162 0.74 -7.77 -10.33
C GLY A 162 1.36 -6.39 -10.53
N ALA A 163 2.40 -6.28 -11.35
CA ALA A 163 2.99 -4.98 -11.70
C ALA A 163 1.99 -4.10 -12.47
N ALA A 164 1.28 -4.68 -13.44
CA ALA A 164 0.24 -4.00 -14.20
C ALA A 164 -0.96 -3.59 -13.31
N GLY A 165 -1.40 -4.47 -12.41
CA GLY A 165 -2.41 -4.16 -11.40
C GLY A 165 -1.97 -3.02 -10.48
N GLY A 166 -0.71 -3.03 -10.04
CA GLY A 166 -0.13 -1.96 -9.23
C GLY A 166 -0.09 -0.63 -9.98
N ALA A 167 0.27 -0.64 -11.26
CA ALA A 167 0.24 0.55 -12.11
C ALA A 167 -1.19 1.09 -12.27
N ALA A 168 -2.17 0.23 -12.53
CA ALA A 168 -3.57 0.60 -12.63
C ALA A 168 -4.09 1.22 -11.32
N PHE A 169 -3.78 0.59 -10.18
CA PHE A 169 -4.11 1.14 -8.85
C PHE A 169 -3.55 2.54 -8.68
N TRP A 170 -2.24 2.73 -8.86
CA TRP A 170 -1.58 4.00 -8.58
C TRP A 170 -1.99 5.11 -9.54
N THR A 171 -2.34 4.77 -10.78
CA THR A 171 -2.87 5.74 -11.77
C THR A 171 -4.15 6.38 -11.26
N ILE A 172 -5.05 5.59 -10.67
CA ILE A 172 -6.31 6.10 -10.11
C ILE A 172 -6.07 6.71 -8.72
N ALA A 173 -5.25 6.05 -7.90
CA ALA A 173 -5.10 6.37 -6.48
C ALA A 173 -4.30 7.65 -6.21
N LEU A 174 -3.29 7.98 -7.03
CA LEU A 174 -2.36 9.08 -6.75
C LEU A 174 -3.01 10.46 -6.56
N PRO A 175 -3.95 10.93 -7.41
CA PRO A 175 -4.59 12.21 -7.18
C PRO A 175 -5.34 12.26 -5.84
N PHE A 176 -6.03 11.19 -5.47
CA PHE A 176 -6.74 11.10 -4.19
C PHE A 176 -5.79 10.99 -3.00
N ASP A 177 -4.67 10.26 -3.15
CA ASP A 177 -3.66 10.16 -2.12
C ASP A 177 -2.98 11.51 -1.86
N HIS A 178 -2.72 12.29 -2.92
CA HIS A 178 -2.20 13.65 -2.81
C HIS A 178 -3.16 14.56 -2.01
N ILE A 179 -4.45 14.55 -2.37
CA ILE A 179 -5.49 15.33 -1.68
C ILE A 179 -5.60 14.89 -0.21
N LYS A 180 -5.68 13.59 0.03
CA LYS A 180 -5.77 13.00 1.37
C LYS A 180 -4.58 13.43 2.24
N ASN A 181 -3.36 13.29 1.73
CA ASN A 181 -2.15 13.63 2.49
C ASN A 181 -2.14 15.11 2.89
N ARG A 182 -2.52 16.02 1.98
CA ARG A 182 -2.66 17.45 2.33
C ARG A 182 -3.75 17.72 3.34
N LEU A 183 -4.93 17.10 3.21
CA LEU A 183 -6.02 17.22 4.20
C LEU A 183 -5.61 16.76 5.59
N GLN A 184 -4.78 15.72 5.69
CA GLN A 184 -4.33 15.13 6.95
C GLN A 184 -3.18 15.91 7.60
N VAL A 185 -2.28 16.48 6.79
CA VAL A 185 -1.14 17.27 7.28
C VAL A 185 -1.59 18.66 7.70
N GLU A 186 -2.38 19.35 6.88
CA GLU A 186 -2.73 20.77 7.08
C GLU A 186 -4.01 20.98 7.88
N ARG A 187 -3.95 21.85 8.90
CA ARG A 187 -5.08 22.14 9.79
C ARG A 187 -6.29 22.76 9.05
N ARG A 188 -6.06 23.65 8.06
CA ARG A 188 -7.11 24.42 7.35
C ARG A 188 -7.27 24.04 5.87
N ALA A 189 -6.78 22.87 5.46
CA ALA A 189 -6.96 22.42 4.08
C ALA A 189 -8.40 21.91 3.85
N THR A 190 -8.96 22.29 2.71
CA THR A 190 -10.25 21.80 2.18
C THR A 190 -10.01 21.27 0.77
N VAL A 191 -10.79 20.27 0.34
CA VAL A 191 -10.67 19.68 -1.00
C VAL A 191 -10.69 20.76 -2.09
N LEU A 192 -11.65 21.70 -2.03
CA LEU A 192 -11.77 22.80 -3.00
C LEU A 192 -10.50 23.64 -3.10
N ARG A 193 -9.91 24.00 -1.96
CA ARG A 193 -8.69 24.80 -1.91
C ARG A 193 -7.50 24.04 -2.49
N ILE A 194 -7.38 22.75 -2.18
CA ILE A 194 -6.32 21.90 -2.75
C ILE A 194 -6.46 21.82 -4.27
N LEU A 195 -7.69 21.63 -4.80
CA LEU A 195 -7.95 21.56 -6.23
C LEU A 195 -7.68 22.89 -6.94
N GLN A 196 -7.93 24.02 -6.28
CA GLN A 196 -7.62 25.35 -6.81
C GLN A 196 -6.11 25.65 -6.82
N ASP A 197 -5.38 25.18 -5.80
CA ASP A 197 -3.97 25.46 -5.61
C ASP A 197 -3.03 24.46 -6.34
N THR A 198 -3.56 23.37 -6.89
CA THR A 198 -2.77 22.24 -7.40
C THR A 198 -3.03 21.97 -8.89
N SER A 199 -1.97 21.99 -9.70
CA SER A 199 -2.05 21.63 -11.12
C SER A 199 -2.13 20.11 -11.32
N LEU A 200 -2.73 19.68 -12.45
CA LEU A 200 -2.91 18.26 -12.78
C LEU A 200 -1.59 17.45 -12.73
N PRO A 201 -0.45 17.92 -13.27
CA PRO A 201 0.81 17.17 -13.19
C PRO A 201 1.31 17.01 -11.75
N ARG A 202 0.99 17.97 -10.88
CA ARG A 202 1.44 17.96 -9.48
C ARG A 202 0.76 16.88 -8.64
N LEU A 203 -0.46 16.47 -9.03
CA LEU A 203 -1.19 15.36 -8.42
C LEU A 203 -0.51 13.99 -8.65
N TYR A 204 0.32 13.87 -9.70
CA TYR A 204 1.03 12.63 -10.05
C TYR A 204 2.51 12.65 -9.63
N VAL A 205 2.93 13.63 -8.83
CA VAL A 205 4.29 13.64 -8.27
C VAL A 205 4.49 12.38 -7.42
N GLY A 206 5.53 11.62 -7.77
CA GLY A 206 5.83 10.33 -7.12
C GLY A 206 5.34 9.10 -7.90
N TYR A 207 4.63 9.26 -9.03
CA TYR A 207 4.17 8.16 -9.89
C TYR A 207 5.30 7.19 -10.27
N GLY A 208 6.44 7.71 -10.73
CA GLY A 208 7.61 6.88 -11.06
C GLY A 208 8.14 6.07 -9.87
N SER A 209 8.16 6.66 -8.67
CA SER A 209 8.59 5.95 -7.45
C SER A 209 7.60 4.86 -7.01
N ALA A 210 6.29 5.07 -7.26
CA ALA A 210 5.26 4.07 -6.98
C ALA A 210 5.39 2.88 -7.93
N LEU A 211 5.63 3.12 -9.22
CA LEU A 211 5.86 2.07 -10.22
C LEU A 211 7.16 1.29 -9.97
N LEU A 212 8.25 1.99 -9.66
CA LEU A 212 9.55 1.37 -9.42
C LEU A 212 9.54 0.47 -8.17
N ARG A 213 8.71 0.80 -7.17
CA ARG A 213 8.45 -0.06 -6.01
C ARG A 213 7.57 -1.27 -6.35
N GLY A 214 6.62 -1.10 -7.29
CA GLY A 214 5.65 -2.14 -7.65
C GLY A 214 6.30 -3.40 -8.24
N ILE A 215 7.37 -3.24 -9.02
CA ILE A 215 8.00 -4.36 -9.73
C ILE A 215 8.75 -5.32 -8.78
N PRO A 216 9.68 -4.86 -7.90
CA PRO A 216 10.31 -5.74 -6.92
C PRO A 216 9.30 -6.30 -5.90
N GLY A 217 8.31 -5.48 -5.50
CA GLY A 217 7.25 -5.90 -4.60
C GLY A 217 6.45 -7.07 -5.16
N ALA A 218 6.01 -6.98 -6.42
CA ALA A 218 5.29 -8.05 -7.11
C ALA A 218 6.15 -9.32 -7.21
N ALA A 219 7.40 -9.21 -7.64
CA ALA A 219 8.30 -10.36 -7.77
C ALA A 219 8.47 -11.13 -6.45
N VAL A 220 8.63 -10.44 -5.32
CA VAL A 220 8.76 -11.08 -4.00
C VAL A 220 7.43 -11.69 -3.54
N VAL A 221 6.30 -10.98 -3.71
CA VAL A 221 4.98 -11.50 -3.32
C VAL A 221 4.68 -12.80 -4.05
N PHE A 222 4.85 -12.83 -5.37
CA PHE A 222 4.56 -14.04 -6.14
C PHE A 222 5.59 -15.15 -5.93
N GLY A 223 6.85 -14.80 -5.67
CA GLY A 223 7.90 -15.80 -5.46
C GLY A 223 7.66 -16.56 -4.16
N VAL A 224 7.29 -15.83 -3.10
CA VAL A 224 6.92 -16.42 -1.81
C VAL A 224 5.57 -17.12 -1.90
N TYR A 225 4.61 -16.57 -2.64
CA TYR A 225 3.33 -17.23 -2.88
C TYR A 225 3.51 -18.63 -3.49
N GLY A 226 4.36 -18.76 -4.51
CA GLY A 226 4.67 -20.06 -5.13
C GLY A 226 5.25 -21.05 -4.12
N LEU A 227 6.28 -20.63 -3.38
CA LEU A 227 6.91 -21.46 -2.34
C LEU A 227 5.94 -21.91 -1.25
N VAL A 228 4.97 -21.07 -0.87
CA VAL A 228 3.98 -21.41 0.16
C VAL A 228 2.94 -22.39 -0.36
N ILE A 229 2.49 -22.24 -1.61
CA ILE A 229 1.57 -23.21 -2.24
C ILE A 229 2.27 -24.57 -2.36
N ASP A 230 3.51 -24.61 -2.82
CA ASP A 230 4.28 -25.85 -2.98
C ASP A 230 4.55 -26.55 -1.64
N ALA A 231 4.67 -25.79 -0.54
CA ALA A 231 4.87 -26.33 0.81
C ALA A 231 3.56 -26.79 1.49
N LEU A 232 2.40 -26.40 0.96
CA LEU A 232 1.08 -26.77 1.48
C LEU A 232 0.40 -27.89 0.67
N ALA A 233 1.00 -28.30 -0.46
CA ALA A 233 0.58 -29.43 -1.29
C ALA A 233 1.19 -30.76 -0.81
#